data_AF-A0A1A3GYG0-F1
#
_entry.id   AF-A0A1A3GYG0-F1
#
_cell.length_a   1.000
_cell.length_b   1.000
_cell.length_c   1.000
_cell.angle_alpha   90.00
_cell.angle_beta   90.00
_cell.angle_gamma   90.00
#
_symmetry.space_group_name_H-M   'P 1'
#
loop_
_entity.id
_entity.type
_entity.pdbx_description
1 polymer ?
#
loop_
_entity_poly.entity_id
_entity_poly.type
_entity_poly.pdbx_seq_one_letter_code
_entity_poly.pdbx_strand_id
1 'polypeptide(L)'
;MSAIVAAVTFSRATVAAVSAAATADSVRLGTQRRELDDQLRDVAAQLKVYGTQGRQSQLDAAEIALRHAESEHAAVGRRARAAELLRTVMGRHREQARQRYVAPFRTEVERLGRIVFGDSFAVEVDSDLRICSRTVAGTTVPYESLSGGAKEQLGIVARLAGAALVAKEDTVPVIIDDALGFTDAGRLTRMGEVFDAVGGDGQVIVLTCSPERYASVGDATRIELTA
;
A
#
# COMPACT_ATOMS: atom_id res chain seq x y z
N MET A 1 18.58 54.28 -108.23
CA MET A 1 17.38 54.16 -107.38
C MET A 1 17.82 54.50 -105.95
N SER A 2 17.64 55.77 -105.57
CA SER A 2 18.07 56.31 -104.26
C SER A 2 17.25 55.71 -103.13
N ALA A 3 17.91 55.23 -102.08
CA ALA A 3 17.29 55.03 -100.77
C ALA A 3 17.97 55.99 -99.78
N ILE A 4 17.23 57.02 -99.40
CA ILE A 4 17.59 58.02 -98.40
C ILE A 4 17.58 57.33 -97.03
N VAL A 5 18.75 57.20 -96.41
CA VAL A 5 18.86 56.89 -94.99
C VAL A 5 18.62 58.19 -94.24
N ALA A 6 17.43 58.36 -93.67
CA ALA A 6 17.14 59.47 -92.77
C ALA A 6 17.95 59.29 -91.48
N ALA A 7 19.08 60.00 -91.38
CA ALA A 7 19.85 60.07 -90.15
C ALA A 7 19.03 60.84 -89.11
N VAL A 8 18.53 60.12 -88.10
CA VAL A 8 17.94 60.72 -86.91
C VAL A 8 19.06 61.43 -86.15
N THR A 9 19.23 62.73 -86.37
CA THR A 9 20.19 63.55 -85.62
C THR A 9 19.59 63.92 -84.28
N PHE A 10 19.97 63.20 -83.22
CA PHE A 10 19.69 63.62 -81.85
C PHE A 10 20.59 64.80 -81.48
N SER A 11 20.02 65.84 -80.86
CA SER A 11 20.82 66.95 -80.33
C SER A 11 21.77 66.45 -79.24
N ARG A 12 22.98 66.99 -79.23
CA ARG A 12 24.01 66.69 -78.22
C ARG A 12 23.51 66.92 -76.79
N ALA A 13 22.57 67.86 -76.63
CA ALA A 13 21.88 68.12 -75.36
C ALA A 13 20.91 67.01 -74.96
N THR A 14 20.22 66.39 -75.92
CA THR A 14 19.28 65.27 -75.68
C THR A 14 20.02 64.01 -75.27
N VAL A 15 21.15 63.71 -75.92
CA VAL A 15 22.01 62.56 -75.58
C VAL A 15 22.64 62.75 -74.19
N ALA A 16 23.09 63.96 -73.86
CA ALA A 16 23.63 64.29 -72.53
C ALA A 16 22.55 64.19 -71.43
N ALA A 17 21.32 64.64 -71.70
CA ALA A 17 20.21 64.55 -70.75
C ALA A 17 19.77 63.11 -70.48
N VAL A 18 19.70 62.27 -71.52
CA VAL A 18 19.39 60.83 -71.37
C VAL A 18 20.51 60.10 -70.64
N SER A 19 21.78 60.41 -70.93
CA SER A 19 22.92 59.86 -70.20
C SER A 19 22.90 60.27 -68.73
N ALA A 20 22.64 61.54 -68.42
CA ALA A 20 22.55 62.02 -67.04
C ALA A 20 21.39 61.36 -66.28
N ALA A 21 20.23 61.19 -66.92
CA ALA A 21 19.09 60.48 -66.35
C ALA A 21 19.39 58.99 -66.09
N ALA A 22 20.05 58.31 -67.04
CA ALA A 22 20.46 56.91 -66.88
C ALA A 22 21.50 56.73 -65.77
N THR A 23 22.45 57.66 -65.63
CA THR A 23 23.43 57.65 -64.53
C THR A 23 22.75 57.90 -63.18
N ALA A 24 21.81 58.84 -63.11
CA ALA A 24 21.03 59.10 -61.90
C ALA A 24 20.18 57.89 -61.49
N ASP A 25 19.54 57.21 -62.45
CA ASP A 25 18.79 55.98 -62.18
C ASP A 25 19.68 54.81 -61.77
N SER A 26 20.86 54.66 -62.39
CA SER A 26 21.84 53.66 -61.97
C SER A 26 22.34 53.89 -60.56
N VAL A 27 22.56 55.15 -60.16
CA VAL A 27 22.95 55.52 -58.79
C VAL A 27 21.81 55.22 -57.82
N ARG A 28 20.57 55.58 -58.17
CA ARG A 28 19.36 55.33 -57.36
C ARG A 28 19.09 53.84 -57.14
N LEU A 29 19.18 53.04 -58.20
CA LEU A 29 19.07 51.58 -58.12
C LEU A 29 20.22 50.98 -57.31
N GLY A 30 21.43 51.52 -57.46
CA GLY A 30 22.60 51.11 -56.69
C GLY A 30 22.50 51.45 -55.19
N THR A 31 21.85 52.56 -54.82
CA THR A 31 21.53 52.88 -53.41
C THR A 31 20.44 51.97 -52.88
N GLN A 32 19.36 51.75 -53.64
CA GLN A 32 18.24 50.92 -53.20
C GLN A 32 18.63 49.44 -53.06
N ARG A 33 19.51 48.93 -53.93
CA ARG A 33 20.06 47.58 -53.81
C ARG A 33 20.91 47.44 -52.55
N ARG A 34 21.75 48.43 -52.24
CA ARG A 34 22.56 48.42 -51.01
C ARG A 34 21.68 48.42 -49.76
N GLU A 35 20.62 49.21 -49.75
CA GLU A 35 19.69 49.26 -48.63
C GLU A 35 18.91 47.95 -48.45
N LEU A 36 18.47 47.32 -49.54
CA LEU A 36 17.88 45.98 -49.51
C LEU A 36 18.87 44.90 -49.06
N ASP A 37 20.13 44.97 -49.50
CA ASP A 37 21.18 44.05 -49.07
C ASP A 37 21.49 44.19 -47.58
N ASP A 38 21.48 45.42 -47.05
CA ASP A 38 21.67 45.68 -45.62
C ASP A 38 20.48 45.17 -44.80
N GLN A 39 19.24 45.42 -45.25
CA GLN A 39 18.03 44.87 -44.62
C GLN A 39 18.02 43.33 -44.62
N LEU A 40 18.44 42.70 -45.72
CA LEU A 40 18.58 41.25 -45.81
C LEU A 40 19.62 40.71 -44.82
N ARG A 41 20.75 41.40 -44.66
CA ARG A 41 21.77 41.01 -43.68
C ARG A 41 21.26 41.13 -42.25
N ASP A 42 20.52 42.19 -41.93
CA ASP A 42 19.94 42.38 -40.60
C ASP A 42 18.90 41.30 -40.27
N VAL A 43 17.98 41.02 -41.18
CA VAL A 43 16.97 39.97 -41.01
C VAL A 43 17.62 38.59 -40.92
N ALA A 44 18.63 38.30 -41.75
CA ALA A 44 19.38 37.04 -41.68
C ALA A 44 20.15 36.89 -40.37
N ALA A 45 20.74 37.98 -39.85
CA ALA A 45 21.42 38.00 -38.55
C ALA A 45 20.43 37.74 -37.40
N GLN A 46 19.28 38.42 -37.40
CA GLN A 46 18.23 38.21 -36.40
C GLN A 46 17.71 36.77 -36.43
N LEU A 47 17.40 36.23 -37.62
CA LEU A 47 16.95 34.84 -37.77
C LEU A 47 18.02 33.84 -37.30
N LYS A 48 19.30 34.11 -37.56
CA LYS A 48 20.39 33.26 -37.09
C LYS A 48 20.48 33.25 -35.56
N VAL A 49 20.38 34.41 -34.91
CA VAL A 49 20.37 34.52 -33.44
C VAL A 49 19.15 33.81 -32.85
N TYR A 50 17.95 34.05 -33.38
CA TYR A 50 16.72 33.42 -32.89
C TYR A 50 16.66 31.91 -33.17
N GLY A 51 17.22 31.46 -34.29
CA GLY A 51 17.21 30.06 -34.72
C GLY A 51 18.25 29.19 -34.02
N THR A 52 19.41 29.74 -33.66
CA THR A 52 20.54 28.90 -33.19
C THR A 52 20.72 28.83 -31.68
N GLN A 53 20.29 29.83 -30.90
CA GLN A 53 20.67 29.90 -29.48
C GLN A 53 19.55 29.65 -28.46
N GLY A 54 18.28 29.86 -28.84
CA GLY A 54 17.15 29.76 -27.90
C GLY A 54 16.36 28.47 -28.02
N ARG A 55 15.78 28.23 -29.21
CA ARG A 55 14.74 27.21 -29.39
C ARG A 55 15.28 25.78 -29.36
N GLN A 56 16.39 25.52 -30.04
CA GLN A 56 17.01 24.19 -30.02
C GLN A 56 17.48 23.85 -28.60
N SER A 57 18.14 24.78 -27.91
CA SER A 57 18.57 24.62 -26.53
C SER A 57 17.39 24.35 -25.57
N GLN A 58 16.25 25.03 -25.76
CA GLN A 58 15.02 24.79 -24.98
C GLN A 58 14.41 23.42 -25.28
N LEU A 59 14.39 23.01 -26.54
CA LEU A 59 13.92 21.69 -26.94
C LEU A 59 14.80 20.59 -26.32
N ASP A 60 16.12 20.70 -26.47
CA ASP A 60 17.08 19.73 -25.93
C ASP A 60 16.94 19.62 -24.41
N ALA A 61 16.78 20.76 -23.71
CA ALA A 61 16.56 20.78 -22.27
C ALA A 61 15.23 20.12 -21.87
N ALA A 62 14.15 20.38 -22.62
CA ALA A 62 12.84 19.76 -22.39
C ALA A 62 12.88 18.23 -22.65
N GLU A 63 13.57 17.78 -23.70
CA GLU A 63 13.74 16.36 -24.01
C GLU A 63 14.59 15.62 -22.97
N ILE A 64 15.62 16.27 -22.41
CA ILE A 64 16.39 15.72 -21.30
C ILE A 64 15.50 15.61 -20.05
N ALA A 65 14.75 16.65 -19.72
CA ALA A 65 13.84 16.66 -18.58
C ALA A 65 12.76 15.58 -18.70
N LEU A 66 12.18 15.41 -19.89
CA LEU A 66 11.20 14.37 -20.18
C LEU A 66 11.81 12.98 -19.96
N ARG A 67 12.96 12.69 -20.58
CA ARG A 67 13.63 11.38 -20.42
C ARG A 67 13.97 11.07 -18.97
N HIS A 68 14.38 12.09 -18.21
CA HIS A 68 14.64 11.93 -16.78
C HIS A 68 13.37 11.57 -16.00
N ALA A 69 12.29 12.33 -16.20
CA ALA A 69 11.00 12.08 -15.56
C ALA A 69 10.42 10.71 -15.94
N GLU A 70 10.54 10.28 -17.20
CA GLU A 70 10.11 8.95 -17.65
C GLU A 70 10.90 7.83 -16.96
N SER A 71 12.21 8.00 -16.81
CA SER A 71 13.08 7.04 -16.11
C SER A 71 12.71 6.93 -14.63
N GLU A 72 12.50 8.06 -13.96
CA GLU A 72 12.05 8.10 -12.57
C GLU A 72 10.69 7.44 -12.39
N HIS A 73 9.72 7.79 -13.24
CA HIS A 73 8.38 7.21 -13.23
C HIS A 73 8.45 5.69 -13.45
N ALA A 74 9.26 5.20 -14.40
CA ALA A 74 9.45 3.79 -14.63
C ALA A 74 10.09 3.09 -13.42
N ALA A 75 11.07 3.71 -12.77
CA ALA A 75 11.73 3.17 -11.58
C ALA A 75 10.79 3.09 -10.37
N VAL A 76 10.04 4.16 -10.09
CA VAL A 76 9.02 4.18 -9.03
C VAL A 76 7.90 3.18 -9.34
N GLY A 77 7.42 3.15 -10.59
CA GLY A 77 6.38 2.22 -11.02
C GLY A 77 6.80 0.75 -10.86
N ARG A 78 8.06 0.40 -11.15
CA ARG A 78 8.58 -0.96 -10.88
C ARG A 78 8.55 -1.30 -9.39
N ARG A 79 8.99 -0.38 -8.53
CA ARG A 79 8.98 -0.58 -7.07
C ARG A 79 7.55 -0.71 -6.52
N ALA A 80 6.63 0.12 -6.99
CA ALA A 80 5.22 0.07 -6.60
C ALA A 80 4.59 -1.28 -6.99
N ARG A 81 4.81 -1.76 -8.22
CA ARG A 81 4.32 -3.09 -8.65
C ARG A 81 4.93 -4.23 -7.84
N ALA A 82 6.23 -4.15 -7.50
CA ALA A 82 6.87 -5.16 -6.65
C ALA A 82 6.29 -5.17 -5.23
N ALA A 83 6.05 -4.00 -4.64
CA ALA A 83 5.43 -3.87 -3.32
C ALA A 83 3.99 -4.40 -3.32
N GLU A 84 3.20 -4.09 -4.35
CA GLU A 84 1.83 -4.57 -4.48
C GLU A 84 1.77 -6.10 -4.67
N LEU A 85 2.68 -6.66 -5.47
CA LEU A 85 2.81 -8.11 -5.63
C LEU A 85 3.15 -8.77 -4.29
N LEU A 86 4.15 -8.25 -3.57
CA LEU A 86 4.55 -8.77 -2.27
C LEU A 86 3.39 -8.72 -1.27
N ARG A 87 2.70 -7.57 -1.16
CA ARG A 87 1.55 -7.38 -0.28
C ARG A 87 0.44 -8.38 -0.58
N THR A 88 0.11 -8.55 -1.86
CA THR A 88 -0.95 -9.45 -2.32
C THR A 88 -0.61 -10.90 -1.99
N VAL A 89 0.61 -11.34 -2.32
CA VAL A 89 1.07 -12.72 -2.10
C VAL A 89 1.16 -13.04 -0.61
N MET A 90 1.77 -12.16 0.18
CA MET A 90 1.87 -12.32 1.64
C MET A 90 0.49 -12.30 2.30
N GLY A 91 -0.41 -11.40 1.87
CA GLY A 91 -1.79 -11.35 2.34
C GLY A 91 -2.54 -12.66 2.11
N ARG A 92 -2.44 -13.21 0.90
CA ARG A 92 -3.04 -14.50 0.54
C ARG A 92 -2.49 -15.65 1.38
N HIS A 93 -1.17 -15.74 1.54
CA HIS A 93 -0.56 -16.80 2.36
C HIS A 93 -0.89 -16.64 3.85
N ARG A 94 -0.95 -15.42 4.38
CA ARG A 94 -1.38 -15.16 5.75
C ARG A 94 -2.82 -15.63 5.99
N GLU A 95 -3.72 -15.33 5.06
CA GLU A 95 -5.11 -15.76 5.16
C GLU A 95 -5.24 -17.29 5.09
N GLN A 96 -4.55 -17.92 4.14
CA GLN A 96 -4.51 -19.38 4.03
C GLN A 96 -3.94 -20.05 5.29
N ALA A 97 -2.88 -19.47 5.88
CA ALA A 97 -2.31 -19.96 7.12
C ALA A 97 -3.30 -19.84 8.30
N ARG A 98 -4.01 -18.71 8.41
CA ARG A 98 -5.06 -18.52 9.43
C ARG A 98 -6.19 -19.54 9.29
N GLN A 99 -6.70 -19.75 8.08
CA GLN A 99 -7.77 -20.72 7.82
C GLN A 99 -7.39 -22.14 8.24
N ARG A 100 -6.10 -22.51 8.11
CA ARG A 100 -5.58 -23.80 8.57
C ARG A 100 -5.73 -23.99 10.08
N TYR A 101 -5.76 -22.91 10.86
CA TYR A 101 -5.88 -22.96 12.32
C TYR A 101 -7.31 -22.83 12.84
N VAL A 102 -8.25 -22.29 12.06
CA VAL A 102 -9.64 -22.07 12.51
C VAL A 102 -10.30 -23.39 12.94
N ALA A 103 -10.28 -24.42 12.09
CA ALA A 103 -10.94 -25.69 12.40
C ALA A 103 -10.28 -26.45 13.56
N PRO A 104 -8.93 -26.58 13.65
CA PRO A 104 -8.26 -27.12 14.82
C PRO A 104 -8.56 -26.36 16.11
N PHE A 105 -8.49 -25.02 16.07
CA PHE A 105 -8.77 -24.19 17.24
C PHE A 105 -10.22 -24.34 17.70
N ARG A 106 -11.18 -24.27 16.78
CA ARG A 106 -12.61 -24.53 17.07
C ARG A 106 -12.78 -25.90 17.73
N THR A 107 -12.19 -26.94 17.15
CA THR A 107 -12.30 -28.31 17.68
C THR A 107 -11.81 -28.39 19.12
N GLU A 108 -10.70 -27.72 19.43
CA GLU A 108 -10.12 -27.72 20.76
C GLU A 108 -10.92 -26.89 21.77
N VAL A 109 -11.41 -25.72 21.35
CA VAL A 109 -12.35 -24.92 22.16
C VAL A 109 -13.61 -25.72 22.47
N GLU A 110 -14.16 -26.45 21.50
CA GLU A 110 -15.33 -27.29 21.72
C GLU A 110 -15.03 -28.48 22.63
N ARG A 111 -13.87 -29.14 22.46
CA ARG A 111 -13.44 -30.25 23.33
C ARG A 111 -13.38 -29.83 24.80
N LEU A 112 -12.67 -28.73 25.08
CA LEU A 112 -12.52 -28.19 26.44
C LEU A 112 -13.84 -27.58 26.95
N GLY A 113 -14.57 -26.87 26.09
CA GLY A 113 -15.83 -26.23 26.46
C GLY A 113 -16.95 -27.21 26.80
N ARG A 114 -16.96 -28.41 26.20
CA ARG A 114 -17.93 -29.47 26.55
C ARG A 114 -17.81 -29.92 28.01
N ILE A 115 -16.62 -29.87 28.60
CA ILE A 115 -16.42 -30.15 30.04
C ILE A 115 -17.22 -29.15 30.88
N VAL A 116 -17.24 -27.86 30.51
CA VAL A 116 -17.88 -26.79 31.29
C VAL A 116 -19.37 -26.63 30.99
N PHE A 117 -19.72 -26.69 29.70
CA PHE A 117 -21.04 -26.32 29.18
C PHE A 117 -21.88 -27.52 28.72
N GLY A 118 -21.33 -28.75 28.76
CA GLY A 118 -21.97 -30.00 28.37
C GLY A 118 -21.76 -30.37 26.90
N ASP A 119 -22.08 -31.63 26.54
CA ASP A 119 -21.75 -32.25 25.25
C ASP A 119 -22.27 -31.51 24.01
N SER A 120 -23.40 -30.81 24.15
CA SER A 120 -24.02 -30.02 23.07
C SER A 120 -23.29 -28.71 22.76
N PHE A 121 -22.21 -28.39 23.49
CA PHE A 121 -21.45 -27.16 23.31
C PHE A 121 -20.78 -27.13 21.93
N ALA A 122 -21.00 -26.02 21.23
CA ALA A 122 -20.33 -25.68 19.98
C ALA A 122 -20.07 -24.17 19.90
N VAL A 123 -19.10 -23.75 19.09
CA VAL A 123 -18.80 -22.33 18.86
C VAL A 123 -18.60 -22.03 17.39
N GLU A 124 -18.88 -20.80 16.99
CA GLU A 124 -18.42 -20.28 15.70
C GLU A 124 -17.17 -19.45 15.91
N VAL A 125 -16.16 -19.68 15.08
CA VAL A 125 -14.86 -19.00 15.13
C VAL A 125 -14.58 -18.37 13.77
N ASP A 126 -14.17 -17.10 13.76
CA ASP A 126 -13.76 -16.39 12.54
C ASP A 126 -12.30 -16.65 12.12
N SER A 127 -11.90 -16.07 10.99
CA SER A 127 -10.52 -16.13 10.47
C SER A 127 -9.47 -15.46 11.36
N ASP A 128 -9.88 -14.62 12.30
CA ASP A 128 -9.02 -13.98 13.29
C ASP A 128 -8.98 -14.78 14.62
N LEU A 129 -9.51 -16.01 14.63
CA LEU A 129 -9.60 -16.89 15.80
C LEU A 129 -10.44 -16.30 16.94
N ARG A 130 -11.41 -15.43 16.64
CA ARG A 130 -12.36 -14.91 17.62
C ARG A 130 -13.59 -15.79 17.66
N ILE A 131 -14.10 -16.02 18.87
CA ILE A 131 -15.38 -16.73 19.06
C ILE A 131 -16.52 -15.73 18.81
N CYS A 132 -17.30 -15.96 17.76
CA CYS A 132 -18.39 -15.09 17.34
C CYS A 132 -19.71 -15.44 18.05
N SER A 133 -19.95 -16.73 18.27
CA SER A 133 -21.18 -17.23 18.88
C SER A 133 -20.92 -18.51 19.64
N ARG A 134 -21.83 -18.82 20.56
CA ARG A 134 -21.84 -20.06 21.33
C ARG A 134 -23.19 -20.74 21.15
N THR A 135 -23.17 -22.04 20.89
CA THR A 135 -24.34 -22.90 20.86
C THR A 135 -24.33 -23.85 22.06
N VAL A 136 -25.44 -23.91 22.79
CA VAL A 136 -25.67 -24.88 23.87
C VAL A 136 -27.10 -25.38 23.76
N ALA A 137 -27.30 -26.70 23.81
CA ALA A 137 -28.61 -27.35 23.69
C ALA A 137 -29.42 -26.84 22.48
N GLY A 138 -28.75 -26.67 21.33
CA GLY A 138 -29.37 -26.18 20.08
C GLY A 138 -29.67 -24.68 20.05
N THR A 139 -29.38 -23.92 21.12
CA THR A 139 -29.59 -22.46 21.15
C THR A 139 -28.26 -21.75 20.89
N THR A 140 -28.19 -21.03 19.75
CA THR A 140 -27.03 -20.21 19.38
C THR A 140 -27.22 -18.78 19.87
N VAL A 141 -26.22 -18.26 20.59
CA VAL A 141 -26.22 -16.91 21.16
C VAL A 141 -24.93 -16.18 20.70
N PRO A 142 -25.04 -14.95 20.19
CA PRO A 142 -23.86 -14.12 19.87
C PRO A 142 -22.98 -13.91 21.10
N TYR A 143 -21.66 -13.84 20.90
CA TYR A 143 -20.70 -13.65 21.98
C TYR A 143 -21.06 -12.42 22.85
N GLU A 144 -21.48 -11.32 22.23
CA GLU A 144 -21.76 -10.09 22.98
C GLU A 144 -22.93 -10.20 23.96
N SER A 145 -23.88 -11.09 23.68
CA SER A 145 -25.05 -11.34 24.52
C SER A 145 -24.78 -12.35 25.64
N LEU A 146 -23.57 -12.90 25.74
CA LEU A 146 -23.19 -13.79 26.82
C LEU A 146 -23.04 -13.03 28.14
N SER A 147 -23.37 -13.70 29.26
CA SER A 147 -23.11 -13.17 30.60
C SER A 147 -21.61 -13.02 30.85
N GLY A 148 -21.23 -12.15 31.79
CA GLY A 148 -19.82 -11.94 32.18
C GLY A 148 -19.10 -13.25 32.51
N GLY A 149 -19.67 -14.08 33.39
CA GLY A 149 -19.07 -15.37 33.74
C GLY A 149 -18.95 -16.34 32.56
N ALA A 150 -19.91 -16.33 31.62
CA ALA A 150 -19.79 -17.13 30.40
C ALA A 150 -18.66 -16.64 29.48
N LYS A 151 -18.49 -15.31 29.36
CA LYS A 151 -17.36 -14.72 28.61
C LYS A 151 -16.02 -15.05 29.27
N GLU A 152 -15.93 -15.00 30.60
CA GLU A 152 -14.72 -15.35 31.35
C GLU A 152 -14.32 -16.83 31.14
N GLN A 153 -15.25 -17.76 31.36
CA GLN A 153 -15.03 -19.20 31.17
C GLN A 153 -14.57 -19.50 29.75
N LEU A 154 -15.28 -18.94 28.77
CA LEU A 154 -14.96 -19.13 27.36
C LEU A 154 -13.61 -18.52 26.99
N GLY A 155 -13.24 -17.39 27.60
CA GLY A 155 -11.94 -16.76 27.43
C GLY A 155 -10.79 -17.60 27.99
N ILE A 156 -10.99 -18.32 29.10
CA ILE A 156 -9.99 -19.26 29.62
C ILE A 156 -9.88 -20.47 28.70
N VAL A 157 -11.01 -21.09 28.34
CA VAL A 157 -11.06 -22.22 27.41
C VAL A 157 -10.36 -21.88 26.09
N ALA A 158 -10.59 -20.69 25.54
CA ALA A 158 -9.94 -20.23 24.32
C ALA A 158 -8.42 -20.11 24.45
N ARG A 159 -7.91 -19.59 25.57
CA ARG A 159 -6.46 -19.49 25.81
C ARG A 159 -5.81 -20.85 25.96
N LEU A 160 -6.45 -21.76 26.69
CA LEU A 160 -5.97 -23.13 26.85
C LEU A 160 -5.98 -23.90 25.52
N ALA A 161 -7.06 -23.76 24.73
CA ALA A 161 -7.13 -24.32 23.39
C ALA A 161 -6.04 -23.77 22.46
N GLY A 162 -5.74 -22.47 22.57
CA GLY A 162 -4.64 -21.83 21.85
C GLY A 162 -3.28 -22.42 22.23
N ALA A 163 -3.02 -22.62 23.52
CA ALA A 163 -1.79 -23.25 24.00
C ALA A 163 -1.66 -24.71 23.51
N ALA A 164 -2.73 -25.50 23.60
CA ALA A 164 -2.78 -26.87 23.11
C ALA A 164 -2.54 -26.98 21.59
N LEU A 165 -2.92 -25.96 20.82
CA LEU A 165 -2.68 -25.91 19.38
C LEU A 165 -1.19 -25.77 19.02
N VAL A 166 -0.41 -25.09 19.87
CA VAL A 166 1.03 -24.84 19.67
C VAL A 166 1.90 -25.90 20.38
N ALA A 167 1.37 -26.53 21.44
CA ALA A 167 2.06 -27.52 22.27
C ALA A 167 2.54 -28.80 21.55
N LYS A 168 2.15 -29.01 20.27
CA LYS A 168 2.63 -30.15 19.46
C LYS A 168 4.12 -30.09 19.13
N GLU A 169 4.70 -28.88 19.12
CA GLU A 169 6.12 -28.66 18.79
C GLU A 169 6.86 -28.10 20.01
N ASP A 170 6.31 -27.06 20.65
CA ASP A 170 6.85 -26.45 21.86
C ASP A 170 5.71 -26.05 22.80
N THR A 171 5.80 -26.50 24.05
CA THR A 171 4.81 -26.20 25.08
C THR A 171 4.92 -24.77 25.56
N VAL A 172 3.80 -24.03 25.58
CA VAL A 172 3.76 -22.63 26.05
C VAL A 172 3.00 -22.54 27.38
N PRO A 173 3.50 -21.80 28.38
CA PRO A 173 2.77 -21.63 29.63
C PRO A 173 1.56 -20.71 29.44
N VAL A 174 0.47 -21.01 30.15
CA VAL A 174 -0.73 -20.18 30.21
C VAL A 174 -0.79 -19.51 31.58
N ILE A 175 -0.76 -18.18 31.60
CA ILE A 175 -0.90 -17.38 32.81
C ILE A 175 -2.33 -16.84 32.89
N ILE A 176 -2.97 -17.05 34.05
CA ILE A 176 -4.32 -16.59 34.36
C ILE A 176 -4.23 -15.69 35.58
N ASP A 177 -4.70 -14.45 35.44
CA ASP A 177 -4.65 -13.44 36.51
C ASP A 177 -6.07 -13.08 36.96
N ASP A 178 -6.37 -13.40 38.22
CA ASP A 178 -7.63 -13.19 38.95
C ASP A 178 -8.92 -13.41 38.13
N ALA A 179 -8.97 -14.52 37.40
CA ALA A 179 -10.14 -14.85 36.59
C ALA A 179 -11.27 -15.53 37.40
N LEU A 180 -12.40 -15.78 36.71
CA LEU A 180 -13.57 -16.51 37.20
C LEU A 180 -14.35 -15.81 38.33
N GLY A 181 -14.24 -14.48 38.46
CA GLY A 181 -14.94 -13.70 39.49
C GLY A 181 -16.47 -13.73 39.37
N PHE A 182 -17.01 -14.01 38.17
CA PHE A 182 -18.46 -14.07 37.93
C PHE A 182 -18.96 -15.49 37.63
N THR A 183 -18.21 -16.52 38.04
CA THR A 183 -18.54 -17.93 37.75
C THR A 183 -19.23 -18.61 38.94
N ASP A 184 -20.30 -19.35 38.67
CA ASP A 184 -21.03 -20.12 39.68
C ASP A 184 -20.25 -21.36 40.16
N ALA A 185 -20.52 -21.82 41.38
CA ALA A 185 -19.79 -22.90 42.03
C ALA A 185 -19.75 -24.20 41.20
N GLY A 186 -20.87 -24.57 40.56
CA GLY A 186 -20.93 -25.77 39.74
C GLY A 186 -20.03 -25.68 38.51
N ARG A 187 -19.89 -24.49 37.92
CA ARG A 187 -18.95 -24.25 36.83
C ARG A 187 -17.51 -24.09 37.29
N LEU A 188 -17.24 -23.55 38.49
CA LEU A 188 -15.89 -23.54 39.06
C LEU A 188 -15.33 -24.96 39.19
N THR A 189 -16.16 -25.92 39.66
CA THR A 189 -15.76 -27.33 39.73
C THR A 189 -15.35 -27.86 38.36
N ARG A 190 -16.19 -27.65 37.33
CA ARG A 190 -15.91 -28.11 35.96
C ARG A 190 -14.74 -27.39 35.30
N MET A 191 -14.49 -26.13 35.66
CA MET A 191 -13.27 -25.43 35.24
C MET A 191 -12.01 -26.08 35.82
N GLY A 192 -12.08 -26.63 37.03
CA GLY A 192 -11.00 -27.46 37.59
C GLY A 192 -10.61 -28.61 36.67
N GLU A 193 -11.60 -29.36 36.20
CA GLU A 193 -11.40 -30.48 35.26
C GLU A 193 -10.79 -30.02 33.92
N VAL A 194 -11.12 -28.81 33.46
CA VAL A 194 -10.50 -28.21 32.27
C VAL A 194 -9.01 -27.93 32.49
N PHE A 195 -8.64 -27.43 33.67
CA PHE A 195 -7.23 -27.20 34.00
C PHE A 195 -6.46 -28.51 34.06
N ASP A 196 -7.02 -29.55 34.68
CA ASP A 196 -6.40 -30.87 34.76
C ASP A 196 -6.24 -31.51 33.37
N ALA A 197 -7.22 -31.34 32.48
CA ALA A 197 -7.18 -31.84 31.12
C ALA A 197 -6.11 -31.19 30.23
N VAL A 198 -5.54 -30.04 30.64
CA VAL A 198 -4.51 -29.29 29.90
C VAL A 198 -3.17 -29.34 30.64
N GLY A 199 -3.15 -29.49 31.96
CA GLY A 199 -1.95 -29.57 32.78
C GLY A 199 -1.00 -30.72 32.41
N GLY A 200 -1.51 -31.77 31.74
CA GLY A 200 -0.68 -32.85 31.19
C GLY A 200 0.14 -32.46 29.96
N ASP A 201 -0.31 -31.46 29.21
CA ASP A 201 0.26 -31.03 27.93
C ASP A 201 0.87 -29.61 28.01
N GLY A 202 0.99 -29.01 29.20
CA GLY A 202 1.55 -27.66 29.38
C GLY A 202 1.42 -27.10 30.80
N GLN A 203 2.12 -26.01 31.09
CA GLN A 203 2.09 -25.36 32.42
C GLN A 203 0.97 -24.31 32.49
N VAL A 204 0.09 -24.40 33.48
CA VAL A 204 -0.89 -23.35 33.81
C VAL A 204 -0.50 -22.68 35.13
N ILE A 205 -0.36 -21.36 35.12
CA ILE A 205 -0.03 -20.55 36.28
C ILE A 205 -1.22 -19.66 36.59
N VAL A 206 -1.80 -19.82 37.79
CA VAL A 206 -2.91 -18.99 38.26
C VAL A 206 -2.41 -18.04 39.33
N LEU A 207 -2.60 -16.75 39.11
CA LEU A 207 -2.40 -15.67 40.09
C LEU A 207 -3.77 -15.26 40.59
N THR A 208 -4.03 -15.33 41.89
CA THR A 208 -5.34 -14.96 42.45
C THR A 208 -5.25 -14.61 43.92
N CYS A 209 -6.15 -13.72 44.36
CA CYS A 209 -6.41 -13.44 45.77
C CYS A 209 -7.57 -14.28 46.35
N SER A 210 -8.25 -15.06 45.51
CA SER A 210 -9.40 -15.90 45.83
C SER A 210 -9.11 -17.38 45.49
N PRO A 211 -8.23 -18.06 46.26
CA PRO A 211 -7.82 -19.43 45.98
C PRO A 211 -8.99 -20.43 46.00
N GLU A 212 -10.07 -20.13 46.72
CA GLU A 212 -11.30 -20.93 46.77
C GLU A 212 -11.93 -21.17 45.38
N ARG A 213 -11.72 -20.27 44.41
CA ARG A 213 -12.25 -20.41 43.05
C ARG A 213 -11.59 -21.57 42.28
N TYR A 214 -10.39 -21.96 42.69
CA TYR A 214 -9.58 -22.99 42.04
C TYR A 214 -9.41 -24.22 42.95
N ALA A 215 -10.23 -24.35 44.00
CA ALA A 215 -10.13 -25.42 44.99
C ALA A 215 -10.34 -26.83 44.39
N SER A 216 -11.01 -26.94 43.25
CA SER A 216 -11.25 -28.19 42.52
C SER A 216 -10.06 -28.67 41.69
N VAL A 217 -9.01 -27.86 41.50
CA VAL A 217 -7.79 -28.27 40.79
C VAL A 217 -6.99 -29.20 41.69
N GLY A 218 -6.84 -30.46 41.30
CA GLY A 218 -6.30 -31.52 42.16
C GLY A 218 -4.79 -31.42 42.38
N ASP A 219 -4.02 -31.36 41.29
CA ASP A 219 -2.54 -31.47 41.31
C ASP A 219 -1.83 -30.10 41.33
N ALA A 220 -2.52 -29.03 41.76
CA ALA A 220 -1.96 -27.69 41.79
C ALA A 220 -0.91 -27.52 42.89
N THR A 221 0.29 -27.08 42.53
CA THR A 221 1.25 -26.54 43.50
C THR A 221 0.78 -25.16 43.94
N ARG A 222 0.46 -25.01 45.23
CA ARG A 222 0.02 -23.74 45.81
C ARG A 222 1.19 -23.03 46.46
N ILE A 223 1.42 -21.78 46.04
CA ILE A 223 2.49 -20.92 46.57
C ILE A 223 1.81 -19.69 47.20
N GLU A 224 1.94 -19.55 48.51
CA GLU A 224 1.53 -18.32 49.20
C GLU A 224 2.61 -17.26 49.04
N LEU A 225 2.24 -16.10 48.48
CA LEU A 225 3.14 -14.95 48.37
C LEU A 225 3.06 -14.16 49.68
N THR A 226 4.02 -14.37 50.56
CA THR A 226 4.26 -13.47 51.71
C THR A 226 4.86 -12.16 51.21
N ALA A 227 4.18 -11.06 51.52
CA ALA A 227 4.66 -9.69 51.29
C ALA A 227 5.81 -9.32 52.23
#